data_AF-A0A6J6DUV3-F1
#
_entry.id   AF-A0A6J6DUV3-F1
#
_cell.length_a   1.000
_cell.length_b   1.000
_cell.length_c   1.000
_cell.angle_alpha   90.00
_cell.angle_beta   90.00
_cell.angle_gamma   90.00
#
_symmetry.space_group_name_H-M   'P 1'
#
loop_
_entity.id
_entity.type
_entity.pdbx_description
1 polymer ?
#
loop_
_entity_poly.entity_id
_entity_poly.type
_entity_poly.pdbx_seq_one_letter_code
_entity_poly.pdbx_strand_id
1 'polypeptide(L)' 'MSDLIPLITSIALVIALVLLLSSKLKLSSRYERKPRTLNSWSAQDHGIDPTDDVKQ' A
#
# COMPACT_ATOMS: atom_id res chain seq x y z
N MET A 1 13.87 -11.76 -36.21
CA MET A 1 13.36 -10.57 -35.48
C MET A 1 11.89 -10.73 -35.09
N SER A 2 11.09 -11.44 -35.89
CA SER A 2 9.69 -11.81 -35.58
C SER A 2 9.50 -12.53 -34.25
N ASP A 3 10.47 -13.35 -33.85
CA ASP A 3 10.33 -14.25 -32.69
C ASP A 3 10.53 -13.52 -31.35
N LEU A 4 11.05 -12.29 -31.39
CA LEU A 4 11.17 -11.42 -30.22
C LEU A 4 9.82 -10.78 -29.84
N ILE A 5 8.92 -10.62 -30.81
CA ILE A 5 7.59 -10.05 -30.60
C ILE A 5 6.76 -10.91 -29.63
N PRO A 6 6.57 -12.23 -29.85
CA PRO A 6 5.83 -13.08 -28.91
C PRO A 6 6.55 -13.22 -27.56
N LEU A 7 7.89 -13.17 -27.54
CA LEU A 7 8.66 -13.22 -26.30
C LEU A 7 8.37 -12.00 -25.42
N ILE A 8 8.49 -10.79 -25.98
CA ILE A 8 8.29 -9.53 -25.24
C ILE A 8 6.82 -9.39 -24.79
N THR A 9 5.86 -9.77 -25.64
CA THR A 9 4.44 -9.70 -25.27
C THR A 9 4.09 -10.66 -24.14
N SER A 10 4.66 -11.88 -24.13
CA SER A 10 4.44 -12.83 -23.04
C SER A 10 4.97 -12.32 -21.70
N ILE A 11 6.16 -11.71 -21.69
CA ILE A 11 6.78 -11.13 -20.49
C ILE A 11 5.94 -9.95 -19.98
N ALA A 12 5.54 -9.06 -20.88
CA ALA A 12 4.72 -7.90 -20.52
C ALA A 12 3.37 -8.33 -19.91
N LEU A 13 2.75 -9.38 -20.45
CA LEU A 13 1.48 -9.92 -19.95
C LEU A 13 1.62 -10.52 -18.55
N VAL A 14 2.69 -11.27 -18.29
CA VAL A 14 2.97 -11.83 -16.95
C VAL A 14 3.24 -10.72 -15.94
N ILE A 15 4.04 -9.70 -16.28
CA ILE A 15 4.32 -8.56 -15.39
C ILE A 15 3.03 -7.80 -15.07
N ALA A 16 2.20 -7.52 -16.09
CA ALA A 16 0.92 -6.84 -15.89
C ALA A 16 0.00 -7.63 -14.96
N LEU A 17 -0.07 -8.96 -15.12
CA LEU A 17 -0.85 -9.84 -14.25
C LEU A 17 -0.35 -9.77 -12.80
N VAL A 18 0.97 -9.84 -12.58
CA VAL A 18 1.58 -9.78 -11.24
C VAL A 18 1.30 -8.43 -10.57
N LEU A 19 1.41 -7.31 -11.31
CA LEU A 19 1.11 -5.97 -10.77
C LEU A 19 -0.36 -5.82 -10.39
N LEU A 20 -1.27 -6.33 -11.21
CA LEU A 20 -2.70 -6.31 -10.91
C LEU A 20 -3.02 -7.13 -9.66
N LEU A 21 -2.47 -8.33 -9.54
CA LEU A 21 -2.69 -9.19 -8.37
C LEU A 21 -2.03 -8.62 -7.11
N SER A 22 -0.79 -8.13 -7.19
CA SER A 22 -0.09 -7.53 -6.05
C SER A 22 -0.78 -6.27 -5.53
N SER A 23 -1.42 -5.47 -6.39
CA SER A 23 -2.20 -4.31 -5.95
C SER A 23 -3.41 -4.69 -5.07
N LYS A 24 -3.94 -5.91 -5.24
CA LYS A 24 -5.08 -6.43 -4.45
C LYS A 24 -4.63 -7.15 -3.19
N LEU A 25 -3.41 -7.68 -3.18
CA LEU A 25 -2.79 -8.32 -2.02
C LEU A 25 -2.14 -7.23 -1.15
N LYS A 26 -2.97 -6.52 -0.37
CA LYS A 26 -2.48 -5.58 0.65
C LYS A 26 -1.41 -6.25 1.52
N LEU A 27 -0.16 -5.77 1.41
CA LEU A 27 1.01 -6.41 2.04
C LEU A 27 0.87 -6.55 3.56
N SER A 28 0.07 -5.71 4.22
CA SER A 28 -0.58 -6.08 5.49
C SER A 28 -1.70 -5.10 5.84
N SER A 29 -2.80 -5.62 6.39
CA SER A 29 -3.76 -4.83 7.19
C SER A 29 -3.14 -4.38 8.53
N ARG A 30 -1.97 -4.92 8.88
CA ARG A 30 -1.27 -4.67 10.14
C ARG A 30 -0.67 -3.26 10.24
N TYR A 31 -0.38 -2.63 9.11
CA TYR A 31 0.05 -1.22 9.01
C TYR A 31 -1.04 -0.30 8.48
N GLU A 32 -2.26 -0.80 8.31
CA GLU A 32 -3.38 0.01 7.89
C GLU A 32 -3.72 0.97 9.05
N ARG A 33 -3.23 2.21 8.96
CA ARG A 33 -3.48 3.23 9.98
C ARG A 33 -4.99 3.44 10.01
N LYS A 34 -5.64 3.00 11.09
CA LYS A 34 -7.03 3.34 11.34
C LYS A 34 -7.15 4.87 11.26
N PRO A 35 -8.19 5.43 10.62
CA PRO A 35 -8.38 6.88 10.59
C PRO A 35 -8.38 7.40 12.04
N ARG A 36 -7.35 8.17 12.38
CA ARG A 36 -7.09 8.71 13.73
C ARG A 36 -7.98 9.92 14.02
N THR A 37 -9.25 9.91 13.63
CA THR A 37 -10.23 10.86 14.18
C THR A 37 -10.59 10.39 15.58
N LEU A 38 -9.62 10.44 16.48
CA LEU A 38 -9.83 10.23 17.90
C LEU A 38 -10.71 11.38 18.38
N ASN A 39 -11.83 11.06 19.04
CA ASN A 39 -12.51 12.09 19.81
C ASN A 39 -11.54 12.58 20.90
N SER A 40 -11.71 13.83 21.37
CA SER A 40 -10.81 14.47 22.35
C SER A 40 -10.60 13.66 23.63
N TRP A 41 -11.54 12.77 23.97
CA TRP A 41 -11.46 11.86 25.11
C TRP A 41 -10.52 10.67 24.83
N SER A 42 -10.70 9.97 23.71
CA SER A 42 -9.90 8.81 23.31
C SER A 42 -8.45 9.16 22.95
N ALA A 43 -8.16 10.43 22.68
CA ALA A 43 -6.82 10.91 22.41
C ALA A 43 -5.93 10.98 23.67
N GLN A 44 -6.50 10.95 24.88
CA GLN A 44 -5.72 11.09 26.12
C GLN A 44 -5.03 9.79 26.56
N ASP A 45 -5.58 8.64 26.14
CA ASP A 45 -5.02 7.31 26.49
C ASP A 45 -3.89 6.90 25.54
N HIS A 46 -3.90 7.44 24.33
CA HIS A 46 -2.83 7.27 23.36
C HIS A 46 -1.77 8.33 23.67
N GLY A 47 -0.76 7.97 24.45
CA GLY A 47 0.37 8.85 24.74
C GLY A 47 0.96 9.49 23.47
N ILE A 48 1.67 10.61 23.63
CA ILE A 48 2.21 11.41 22.53
C ILE A 48 3.11 10.55 21.63
N ASP A 49 2.65 10.26 20.40
CA ASP A 49 3.42 9.53 19.39
C ASP A 49 4.43 10.50 18.78
N PRO A 50 5.75 10.26 18.89
CA PRO A 50 6.77 11.16 18.30
C PRO A 50 6.76 11.16 16.77
N THR A 51 5.90 10.34 16.14
CA THR A 51 5.64 10.31 14.70
C THR A 51 4.39 11.11 14.30
N ASP A 52 3.64 11.66 15.25
CA ASP A 52 2.56 12.58 14.92
C ASP A 52 3.19 13.89 14.45
N ASP A 53 3.06 14.15 13.15
CA ASP A 53 3.43 15.43 12.55
C ASP A 53 2.64 16.51 13.28
N VAL A 54 3.32 17.24 14.17
CA VAL A 54 2.79 18.46 14.79
C VAL A 54 2.62 19.44 13.65
N LYS A 55 1.42 19.43 13.05
CA LYS A 55 1.00 20.45 12.11
C LYS A 55 0.90 21.74 12.91
N GLN A 56 2.00 22.50 12.89
CA GLN A 56 2.07 23.86 13.44
C GLN A 56 0.99 24.74 12.83
#